data_AF-A0A8J3C8S0-F1
#
_entry.id   AF-A0A8J3C8S0-F1
#
_cell.length_a   1.000
_cell.length_b   1.000
_cell.length_c   1.000
_cell.angle_alpha   90.00
_cell.angle_beta   90.00
_cell.angle_gamma   90.00
#
_symmetry.space_group_name_H-M   'P 1'
#
loop_
_entity.id
_entity.type
_entity.pdbx_description
1 polymer ?
#
loop_
_entity_poly.entity_id
_entity_poly.type
_entity_poly.pdbx_seq_one_letter_code
_entity_poly.pdbx_strand_id
1 'polypeptide(L)'
;MELAKPPAPGPRVAGTYSRPGAGGPGAAGRPGRATRRRNRWRIRCRDVANRRCHLTVLVDRNRVVLVGPPGETAVLSSGQLGQLRTALREAAEQAGR
;
A
#
# COMPACT_ATOMS: atom_id res chain seq x y z
N MET A 1 -10.21 37.45 -16.24
CA MET A 1 -10.13 35.98 -16.38
C MET A 1 -8.72 35.65 -16.82
N GLU A 2 -7.81 35.45 -15.88
CA GLU A 2 -6.43 35.07 -16.17
C GLU A 2 -6.29 33.57 -15.89
N LEU A 3 -6.13 32.80 -16.96
CA LEU A 3 -6.01 31.35 -16.90
C LEU A 3 -4.59 31.01 -16.42
N ALA A 4 -4.43 30.81 -15.11
CA ALA A 4 -3.17 30.39 -14.51
C ALA A 4 -2.69 29.08 -15.14
N LYS A 5 -1.54 29.16 -15.83
CA LYS A 5 -0.83 28.03 -16.44
C LYS A 5 -0.46 27.00 -15.37
N PRO A 6 -0.72 25.69 -15.58
CA PRO A 6 -0.36 24.67 -14.59
C PRO A 6 1.17 24.56 -14.44
N PRO A 7 1.68 24.31 -13.22
CA PRO A 7 3.11 24.14 -12.99
C PRO A 7 3.63 22.88 -13.70
N ALA A 8 4.84 22.98 -14.25
CA ALA A 8 5.49 21.88 -14.96
C ALA A 8 5.69 20.65 -14.05
N PRO A 9 5.60 19.42 -14.58
CA PRO A 9 5.89 18.22 -13.81
C PRO A 9 7.38 18.18 -13.43
N GLY A 10 7.66 18.02 -12.13
CA GLY A 10 9.02 17.87 -11.61
C GLY A 10 9.75 16.62 -12.13
N PRO A 11 11.08 16.53 -11.91
CA PRO A 11 11.91 15.49 -12.50
C PRO A 11 11.48 14.09 -12.07
N ARG A 12 11.33 13.19 -13.04
CA ARG A 12 11.04 11.77 -12.80
C ARG A 12 12.27 11.12 -12.18
N VAL A 13 12.23 10.89 -10.87
CA VAL A 13 13.24 10.05 -10.21
C VAL A 13 13.08 8.61 -10.70
N ALA A 14 14.09 8.13 -11.44
CA ALA A 14 14.23 6.75 -11.87
C ALA A 14 14.51 5.88 -10.64
N GLY A 15 13.45 5.46 -9.95
CA GLY A 15 13.56 4.52 -8.83
C GLY A 15 13.97 3.15 -9.35
N THR A 16 15.23 2.79 -9.14
CA THR A 16 15.72 1.42 -9.24
C THR A 16 14.93 0.56 -8.24
N TYR A 17 13.99 -0.25 -8.73
CA TYR A 17 13.29 -1.21 -7.90
C TYR A 17 14.27 -2.35 -7.56
N SER A 18 14.92 -2.21 -6.40
CA SER A 18 15.73 -3.27 -5.82
C SER A 18 14.91 -4.54 -5.66
N ARG A 19 15.45 -5.62 -6.23
CA ARG A 19 14.97 -7.00 -6.16
C ARG A 19 14.77 -7.39 -4.68
N PRO A 20 13.64 -8.00 -4.28
CA PRO A 20 13.50 -8.57 -2.94
C PRO A 20 14.20 -9.94 -2.91
N GLY A 21 15.36 -10.01 -2.26
CA GLY A 21 16.07 -11.26 -1.98
C GLY A 21 16.48 -11.32 -0.51
N ALA A 22 16.17 -12.47 0.12
CA ALA A 22 16.54 -12.93 1.46
C ALA A 22 15.83 -12.27 2.68
N GLY A 23 14.64 -12.78 3.00
CA GLY A 23 14.11 -12.75 4.37
C GLY A 23 14.39 -14.10 5.05
N GLY A 24 15.07 -14.07 6.20
CA GLY A 24 15.35 -15.25 7.03
C GLY A 24 14.11 -15.84 7.71
N PRO A 25 14.23 -17.04 8.30
CA PRO A 25 13.10 -17.78 8.85
C PRO A 25 12.78 -17.29 10.26
N GLY A 26 11.67 -16.58 10.43
CA GLY A 26 11.19 -16.14 11.73
C GLY A 26 9.68 -15.95 11.74
N ALA A 27 9.02 -16.84 12.47
CA ALA A 27 7.59 -16.87 12.82
C ALA A 27 6.65 -17.58 11.83
N ALA A 28 6.23 -18.76 12.29
CA ALA A 28 5.22 -19.65 11.75
C ALA A 28 3.86 -18.97 11.60
N GLY A 29 3.52 -18.56 10.38
CA GLY A 29 2.14 -18.41 9.93
C GLY A 29 1.87 -19.49 8.90
N ARG A 30 1.00 -20.46 9.20
CA ARG A 30 0.57 -21.53 8.27
C ARG A 30 0.32 -20.92 6.88
N PRO A 31 0.97 -21.37 5.80
CA PRO A 31 0.54 -21.02 4.46
C PRO A 31 -0.75 -21.79 4.21
N GLY A 32 -1.87 -21.19 4.60
CA GLY A 32 -3.19 -21.65 4.21
C GLY A 32 -3.21 -21.78 2.70
N ARG A 33 -3.16 -23.02 2.23
CA ARG A 33 -3.27 -23.40 0.83
C ARG A 33 -4.59 -22.86 0.31
N ALA A 34 -4.53 -21.76 -0.40
CA ALA A 34 -5.65 -21.25 -1.14
C ALA A 34 -5.11 -20.52 -2.36
N THR A 35 -5.39 -21.09 -3.51
CA THR A 35 -5.64 -20.28 -4.70
C THR A 35 -6.75 -19.30 -4.27
N ARG A 36 -6.39 -18.05 -3.98
CA ARG A 36 -7.31 -17.08 -3.39
C ARG A 36 -7.07 -15.76 -4.07
N ARG A 37 -8.16 -15.17 -4.60
CA ARG A 37 -8.22 -13.79 -5.04
C ARG A 37 -7.41 -12.94 -4.07
N ARG A 38 -6.51 -12.10 -4.59
CA ARG A 38 -5.65 -11.21 -3.80
C ARG A 38 -6.56 -10.30 -2.98
N ASN A 39 -6.94 -10.75 -1.79
CA ASN A 39 -7.77 -10.02 -0.83
C ASN A 39 -6.90 -9.22 0.14
N ARG A 40 -5.61 -9.02 -0.20
CA ARG A 40 -4.63 -8.35 0.64
C ARG A 40 -3.62 -7.60 -0.22
N TRP A 41 -3.45 -6.32 0.07
CA TRP A 41 -2.50 -5.42 -0.58
C TRP A 41 -1.58 -4.81 0.47
N ARG A 42 -0.29 -4.70 0.14
CA ARG A 42 0.73 -4.05 0.99
C ARG A 42 1.25 -2.82 0.29
N ILE A 43 1.01 -1.65 0.86
CA ILE A 43 1.52 -0.37 0.38
C ILE A 43 2.75 0.00 1.21
N ARG A 44 3.86 0.31 0.55
CA ARG A 44 5.07 0.82 1.23
C ARG A 44 4.83 2.30 1.56
N CYS A 45 5.09 2.70 2.78
CA CYS A 45 4.96 4.08 3.25
C CYS A 45 6.07 4.41 4.25
N ARG A 46 6.07 5.63 4.77
CA ARG A 46 6.97 6.02 5.87
C ARG A 46 6.15 6.33 7.11
N ASP A 47 6.76 6.28 8.28
CA ASP A 47 6.15 6.84 9.48
C ASP A 47 6.56 8.32 9.68
N VAL A 48 6.08 8.93 10.76
CA VAL A 48 6.47 10.30 11.16
C VAL A 48 7.95 10.42 11.53
N ALA A 49 8.59 9.34 11.96
CA ALA A 49 10.03 9.24 12.18
C ALA A 49 10.82 8.96 10.89
N ASN A 50 10.17 9.04 9.72
CA ASN A 50 10.74 8.81 8.39
C ASN A 50 11.32 7.39 8.19
N ARG A 51 10.93 6.41 9.00
CA ARG A 51 11.33 5.01 8.83
C ARG A 51 10.42 4.31 7.83
N ARG A 52 10.91 3.23 7.25
CA ARG A 52 10.14 2.45 6.27
C ARG A 52 9.10 1.61 7.00
N CYS A 53 7.84 1.79 6.65
CA CYS A 53 6.74 1.01 7.20
C CYS A 53 5.79 0.52 6.09
N HIS A 54 4.77 -0.27 6.47
CA HIS A 54 3.81 -0.84 5.54
C HIS A 54 2.38 -0.64 6.02
N LEU A 55 1.52 -0.19 5.12
CA LEU A 55 0.07 -0.23 5.26
C LEU A 55 -0.46 -1.48 4.58
N THR A 56 -1.37 -2.19 5.25
CA THR A 56 -2.01 -3.38 4.67
C THR A 56 -3.50 -3.13 4.52
N VAL A 57 -4.01 -3.28 3.30
CA VAL A 57 -5.45 -3.35 3.00
C VAL A 57 -5.81 -4.82 2.88
N LEU A 58 -6.90 -5.26 3.51
CA LEU A 58 -7.40 -6.62 3.35
C LEU A 58 -8.92 -6.68 3.37
N VAL A 59 -9.49 -7.70 2.76
CA VAL A 59 -10.93 -7.97 2.79
C VAL A 59 -11.21 -9.15 3.71
N ASP A 60 -11.99 -8.91 4.78
CA ASP A 60 -12.52 -9.93 5.68
C ASP A 60 -14.05 -9.88 5.63
N ARG A 61 -14.68 -11.01 5.27
CA ARG A 61 -16.15 -11.21 5.38
C ARG A 61 -16.97 -9.97 5.00
N ASN A 62 -16.78 -9.45 3.78
CA ASN A 62 -17.51 -8.29 3.24
C ASN A 62 -17.08 -6.92 3.81
N ARG A 63 -15.96 -6.85 4.53
CA ARG A 63 -15.41 -5.62 5.12
C ARG A 63 -14.00 -5.35 4.59
N VAL A 64 -13.72 -4.08 4.30
CA VAL A 64 -12.37 -3.61 4.01
C VAL A 64 -11.70 -3.22 5.32
N VAL A 65 -10.60 -3.89 5.66
CA VAL A 65 -9.81 -3.65 6.86
C VAL A 65 -8.50 -2.99 6.45
N LEU A 66 -8.19 -1.86 7.07
CA LEU A 66 -6.93 -1.16 6.91
C LEU A 66 -6.09 -1.34 8.18
N VAL A 67 -4.91 -1.92 8.04
CA VAL A 67 -3.96 -2.13 9.13
C VAL A 67 -2.78 -1.20 8.91
N GLY A 68 -2.69 -0.20 9.79
CA GLY A 68 -1.53 0.67 9.91
C GLY A 68 -0.34 -0.01 10.58
N PRO A 69 0.86 0.58 10.46
CA PRO A 69 1.99 0.19 11.30
C PRO A 69 1.59 0.33 12.79
N PRO A 70 1.93 -0.64 13.65
CA PRO A 70 1.53 -0.61 15.05
C PRO A 70 2.18 0.58 15.76
N GLY A 71 1.37 1.37 16.47
CA GLY A 71 1.85 2.45 17.34
C GLY A 71 2.37 3.70 16.61
N GLU A 72 2.20 3.80 15.28
CA GLU A 72 2.80 4.88 14.51
C GLU A 72 1.91 5.40 13.39
N THR A 73 2.02 6.70 13.12
CA THR A 73 1.27 7.34 12.04
C THR A 73 1.96 7.12 10.71
N ALA A 74 1.25 6.51 9.76
CA ALA A 74 1.74 6.35 8.40
C ALA A 74 1.61 7.66 7.61
N VAL A 75 2.71 8.08 7.00
CA VAL A 75 2.82 9.18 6.06
C VAL A 75 2.91 8.60 4.65
N LEU A 76 2.02 9.07 3.77
CA LEU A 76 1.98 8.66 2.37
C LEU A 76 2.33 9.83 1.45
N SER A 77 3.23 9.59 0.50
CA SER A 77 3.41 10.49 -0.64
C SER A 77 2.22 10.40 -1.60
N SER A 78 2.06 11.38 -2.50
CA SER A 78 0.97 11.40 -3.48
C SER A 78 0.91 10.12 -4.34
N GLY A 79 2.07 9.55 -4.69
CA GLY A 79 2.14 8.27 -5.41
C GLY A 79 1.66 7.09 -4.56
N GLN A 80 2.03 7.04 -3.29
CA GLN A 80 1.60 6.00 -2.35
C GLN A 80 0.11 6.11 -2.03
N LEU A 81 -0.42 7.34 -1.94
CA LEU A 81 -1.84 7.59 -1.79
C LEU A 81 -2.64 7.13 -3.01
N GLY A 82 -2.09 7.33 -4.22
CA GLY A 82 -2.65 6.79 -5.45
C GLY A 82 -2.72 5.25 -5.44
N GLN A 83 -1.65 4.59 -4.98
CA GLN A 83 -1.63 3.13 -4.81
C GLN A 83 -2.65 2.64 -3.78
N LEU A 84 -2.76 3.34 -2.65
CA LEU A 84 -3.75 3.04 -1.61
C LEU A 84 -5.18 3.17 -2.16
N ARG A 85 -5.47 4.23 -2.92
CA ARG A 85 -6.78 4.43 -3.55
C ARG A 85 -7.14 3.29 -4.50
N THR A 86 -6.21 2.84 -5.33
CA THR A 86 -6.43 1.70 -6.22
C THR A 86 -6.69 0.42 -5.44
N ALA A 87 -5.88 0.15 -4.40
CA ALA A 87 -6.07 -1.02 -3.54
C ALA A 87 -7.42 -1.00 -2.80
N LEU A 88 -7.86 0.16 -2.30
CA LEU A 88 -9.17 0.31 -1.64
C LEU A 88 -10.34 0.10 -2.62
N ARG A 89 -10.22 0.57 -3.86
CA ARG A 89 -11.23 0.29 -4.91
C ARG A 89 -11.32 -1.20 -5.19
N GLU A 90 -10.19 -1.87 -5.44
CA GLU A 90 -10.16 -3.32 -5.66
C GLU A 90 -10.70 -4.10 -4.46
N ALA A 91 -10.41 -3.64 -3.23
CA ALA A 91 -10.94 -4.23 -2.01
C ALA A 91 -12.45 -4.06 -1.87
N ALA A 92 -12.98 -2.88 -2.22
CA ALA A 92 -14.42 -2.61 -2.17
C ALA A 92 -15.20 -3.48 -3.17
N GLU A 93 -14.69 -3.63 -4.41
CA GLU A 93 -15.27 -4.52 -5.42
C GLU A 93 -15.26 -5.99 -4.96
N GLN A 94 -14.20 -6.42 -4.26
CA GLN A 94 -14.14 -7.76 -3.69
C GLN A 94 -15.02 -7.94 -2.45
N ALA A 95 -15.25 -6.88 -1.68
CA ALA A 95 -16.12 -6.89 -0.52
C ALA A 95 -17.60 -6.78 -0.89
N GLY A 96 -17.96 -6.24 -2.05
CA GLY A 96 -19.35 -6.17 -2.52
C GLY A 96 -19.85 -7.42 -3.23
N ARG A 97 -19.03 -8.48 -3.27
CA ARG A 97 -19.27 -9.71 -4.05
C ARG A 97 -19.47 -10.91 -3.14
#